data_AF-A0A9E4TLC1-F1
#
_entry.id   AF-A0A9E4TLC1-F1
#
_cell.length_a   1.000
_cell.length_b   1.000
_cell.length_c   1.000
_cell.angle_alpha   90.00
_cell.angle_beta   90.00
_cell.angle_gamma   90.00
#
_symmetry.space_group_name_H-M   'P 1'
#
loop_
_entity.id
_entity.type
_entity.pdbx_description
1 polymer ?
#
loop_
_entity_poly.entity_id
_entity_poly.type
_entity_poly.pdbx_seq_one_letter_code
_entity_poly.pdbx_strand_id
1 'polypeptide(L)'
;MNEPVNETQNGQDRWGVVLLGHGSQRGTSKSDCSCAWLRTESAETPGWCQDCPSTPDGLKQAASMLQGMLELDQSQMVLSCLEFIEPFPPEAVKMLDDRGIHNVVLAPFLLGNGKHATLE
;
A
#
# COMPACT_ATOMS: atom_id res chain seq x y z
N MET A 1 1.01 9.97 49.51
CA MET A 1 0.99 8.61 48.93
C MET A 1 0.89 8.81 47.43
N ASN A 2 1.98 8.55 46.71
CA ASN A 2 2.02 8.72 45.26
C ASN A 2 1.49 7.41 44.65
N GLU A 3 0.46 7.52 43.81
CA GLU A 3 -0.02 6.38 43.03
C GLU A 3 1.09 5.93 42.05
N PRO A 4 1.29 4.62 41.87
CA PRO A 4 2.22 4.14 40.87
C PRO A 4 1.62 4.37 39.48
N VAL A 5 2.36 5.08 38.62
CA VAL A 5 2.04 5.21 37.20
C VAL A 5 2.11 3.82 36.58
N ASN A 6 0.98 3.35 36.05
CA ASN A 6 0.87 2.04 35.41
C ASN A 6 1.50 2.11 34.00
N GLU A 7 2.83 2.10 33.91
CA GLU A 7 3.57 2.21 32.64
C GLU A 7 3.59 0.92 31.80
N THR A 8 2.85 -0.14 32.16
CA THR A 8 3.03 -1.47 31.56
C THR A 8 1.92 -1.96 30.64
N GLN A 9 0.90 -1.16 30.29
CA GLN A 9 -0.18 -1.61 29.40
C GLN A 9 -0.24 -0.96 28.01
N ASN A 10 0.45 0.16 27.77
CA ASN A 10 0.29 0.89 26.50
C ASN A 10 1.17 0.41 25.34
N GLY A 11 2.14 -0.48 25.59
CA GLY A 11 3.08 -0.98 24.57
C GLY A 11 2.66 -2.29 23.90
N GLN A 12 1.78 -3.09 24.53
CA GLN A 12 1.45 -4.44 24.05
C GLN A 12 0.28 -4.49 23.07
N ASP A 13 -0.57 -3.46 23.04
CA ASP A 13 -1.78 -3.43 22.17
C ASP A 13 -1.60 -2.63 20.88
N ARG A 14 -0.42 -2.05 20.63
CA ARG A 14 -0.14 -1.37 19.36
C ARG A 14 0.09 -2.39 18.25
N TRP A 15 -0.82 -2.39 17.29
CA TRP A 15 -0.71 -3.15 16.06
C TRP A 15 -0.58 -2.21 14.85
N GLY A 16 -0.09 -2.74 13.74
CA GLY A 16 0.06 -2.01 12.49
C GLY A 16 -0.35 -2.85 11.30
N VAL A 17 -0.51 -2.19 10.17
CA VAL A 17 -0.93 -2.77 8.91
C VAL A 17 0.12 -2.51 7.85
N VAL A 18 0.48 -3.58 7.14
CA VAL A 18 1.14 -3.48 5.85
C VAL A 18 0.08 -3.76 4.78
N LEU A 19 -0.32 -2.74 4.03
CA LEU A 19 -1.12 -2.95 2.81
C LEU A 19 -0.17 -3.46 1.73
N LEU A 20 -0.36 -4.70 1.30
CA LEU A 20 0.55 -5.38 0.39
C LEU A 20 -0.03 -5.40 -1.03
N GLY A 21 0.44 -4.49 -1.87
CA GLY A 21 0.17 -4.50 -3.30
C GLY A 21 1.13 -5.41 -4.07
N HIS A 22 0.82 -5.70 -5.34
CA HIS A 22 1.81 -6.29 -6.23
C HIS A 22 2.89 -5.25 -6.63
N GLY A 23 2.46 -4.03 -6.92
CA GLY A 23 3.28 -3.00 -7.56
C GLY A 23 3.21 -3.06 -9.08
N SER A 24 3.75 -2.06 -9.77
CA SER A 24 3.73 -2.00 -11.24
C SER A 24 4.85 -1.09 -11.75
N GLN A 25 5.53 -1.51 -12.83
CA GLN A 25 6.41 -0.62 -13.62
C GLN A 25 5.61 0.32 -14.53
N ARG A 26 4.32 0.04 -14.75
CA ARG A 26 3.44 0.73 -15.70
C ARG A 26 2.34 1.50 -14.97
N GLY A 27 1.76 2.47 -15.67
CA GLY A 27 0.76 3.36 -15.11
C GLY A 27 1.41 4.30 -14.11
N THR A 28 2.59 4.82 -14.42
CA THR A 28 3.18 5.98 -13.71
C THR A 28 3.04 7.25 -14.53
N SER A 29 2.85 7.10 -15.85
CA SER A 29 2.65 8.18 -16.81
C SER A 29 1.49 7.91 -17.77
N LYS A 30 0.97 8.96 -18.42
CA LYS A 30 -0.09 8.82 -19.43
C LYS A 30 0.29 7.92 -20.61
N SER A 31 1.58 7.86 -20.96
CA SER A 31 2.09 7.01 -22.04
C SER A 31 1.97 5.51 -21.76
N ASP A 32 1.82 5.12 -20.50
CA ASP A 32 1.74 3.71 -20.12
C ASP A 32 0.34 3.12 -20.24
N CYS A 33 -0.67 3.96 -20.52
CA CYS A 33 -2.03 3.49 -20.69
C CYS A 33 -2.22 2.70 -21.98
N SER A 34 -3.06 1.66 -21.89
CA SER A 34 -3.55 0.93 -23.06
C SER A 34 -4.16 1.84 -24.12
N CYS A 35 -4.79 2.95 -23.71
CA CYS A 35 -5.36 3.91 -24.63
C CYS A 35 -4.34 4.85 -25.29
N ALA A 36 -3.15 5.04 -24.71
CA ALA A 36 -2.05 5.73 -25.38
C ALA A 36 -1.46 4.91 -26.53
N TRP A 37 -1.61 3.58 -26.49
CA TRP A 37 -1.14 2.67 -27.54
C TRP A 37 -2.08 2.57 -28.74
N LEU A 38 -3.31 3.09 -28.63
CA LEU A 38 -4.28 3.14 -29.72
C LEU A 38 -4.03 4.31 -30.68
N ARG A 39 -2.96 5.09 -30.49
CA ARG A 39 -2.62 6.22 -31.37
C ARG A 39 -2.11 5.71 -32.73
N THR A 40 -3.01 5.59 -33.70
CA THR A 40 -2.69 5.82 -35.11
C THR A 40 -2.54 7.33 -35.34
N GLU A 41 -1.66 7.72 -36.26
CA GLU A 41 -1.06 9.07 -36.41
C GLU A 41 -2.02 10.27 -36.53
N SER A 42 -3.34 10.02 -36.63
CA SER A 42 -4.38 11.04 -36.80
C SER A 42 -5.56 10.92 -35.83
N ALA A 43 -5.52 10.07 -34.80
CA ALA A 43 -6.64 9.87 -33.88
C ALA A 43 -6.46 10.69 -32.59
N GLU A 44 -7.38 11.61 -32.32
CA GLU A 44 -7.53 12.25 -31.01
C GLU A 44 -7.70 11.18 -29.92
N THR A 45 -7.16 11.43 -28.73
CA THR A 45 -7.34 10.54 -27.57
C THR A 45 -8.83 10.27 -27.37
N PRO A 46 -9.28 9.00 -27.33
CA PRO A 46 -10.70 8.71 -27.20
C PRO A 46 -11.29 9.37 -25.95
N GLY A 47 -12.50 9.92 -26.03
CA GLY A 47 -13.11 10.61 -24.88
C GLY A 47 -13.29 9.73 -23.62
N TRP A 48 -13.25 8.40 -23.78
CA TRP A 48 -13.24 7.45 -22.66
C TRP A 48 -11.84 7.24 -22.04
N CYS A 49 -10.77 7.62 -22.74
CA CYS A 49 -9.38 7.61 -22.25
C CYS A 49 -9.12 8.92 -21.51
N GLN A 50 -9.71 9.02 -20.32
CA GLN A 50 -9.39 10.07 -19.36
C GLN A 50 -8.02 9.81 -18.71
N ASP A 51 -7.52 10.78 -17.92
CA ASP A 51 -6.22 10.72 -17.27
C ASP A 51 -5.89 9.33 -16.72
N CYS A 52 -4.77 8.78 -17.18
CA CYS A 52 -4.29 7.48 -16.77
C CYS A 52 -4.10 7.41 -15.27
N PRO A 53 -4.76 6.46 -14.56
CA PRO A 53 -4.56 6.34 -13.13
C PRO A 53 -3.12 5.92 -12.85
N SER A 54 -2.50 6.66 -11.93
CA SER A 54 -1.15 6.36 -11.44
C SER A 54 -1.24 5.20 -10.44
N THR A 55 -0.59 4.07 -10.72
CA THR A 55 -0.57 2.92 -9.81
C THR A 55 0.01 3.29 -8.44
N PRO A 56 1.16 3.99 -8.34
CA PRO A 56 1.66 4.44 -7.03
C PRO A 56 0.65 5.31 -6.28
N ASP A 57 -0.03 6.23 -6.96
CA ASP A 57 -0.99 7.12 -6.29
C ASP A 57 -2.27 6.40 -5.91
N GLY A 58 -2.75 5.47 -6.75
CA GLY A 58 -3.90 4.62 -6.44
C GLY A 58 -3.64 3.72 -5.23
N LEU A 59 -2.45 3.14 -5.12
CA LEU A 59 -2.05 2.34 -3.96
C LEU A 59 -1.91 3.18 -2.69
N LYS A 60 -1.35 4.39 -2.79
CA LYS A 60 -1.30 5.33 -1.65
C LYS A 60 -2.70 5.73 -1.20
N GLN A 61 -3.61 6.02 -2.13
CA GLN A 61 -4.99 6.33 -1.82
C GLN A 61 -5.69 5.16 -1.14
N ALA A 62 -5.51 3.93 -1.65
CA ALA A 62 -6.05 2.73 -1.01
C ALA A 62 -5.52 2.54 0.42
N ALA A 63 -4.22 2.77 0.63
CA ALA A 63 -3.63 2.73 1.97
C ALA A 63 -4.22 3.79 2.91
N SER A 64 -4.37 5.04 2.44
CA SER A 64 -4.99 6.12 3.23
C SER A 64 -6.45 5.83 3.57
N MET A 65 -7.21 5.25 2.63
CA MET A 65 -8.60 4.86 2.89
C MET A 65 -8.68 3.77 3.96
N LEU A 66 -7.89 2.71 3.83
CA LEU A 66 -7.87 1.63 4.81
C LEU A 66 -7.40 2.13 6.19
N GLN A 67 -6.39 3.01 6.22
CA GLN A 67 -5.94 3.64 7.46
C GLN A 67 -7.08 4.38 8.16
N GLY A 68 -7.85 5.20 7.43
CA GLY A 68 -8.99 5.92 7.96
C GLY A 68 -10.11 5.01 8.44
N MET A 69 -10.42 3.94 7.70
CA MET A 69 -11.45 2.96 8.08
C MET A 69 -11.11 2.21 9.37
N LEU A 70 -9.82 2.00 9.65
CA LEU A 70 -9.33 1.31 10.83
C LEU A 70 -8.95 2.26 11.97
N GLU A 71 -9.14 3.57 11.79
CA GLU A 71 -8.80 4.62 12.76
C GLU A 71 -7.32 4.55 13.22
N LEU A 72 -6.42 4.18 12.30
CA LEU A 72 -5.00 3.99 12.58
C LEU A 72 -4.23 5.32 12.49
N ASP A 73 -3.26 5.49 13.39
CA ASP A 73 -2.26 6.56 13.27
C ASP A 73 -1.37 6.35 12.03
N GLN A 74 -0.76 7.43 11.52
CA GLN A 74 0.17 7.36 10.38
C GLN A 74 1.36 6.42 10.65
N SER A 75 1.81 6.30 11.89
CA SER A 75 2.89 5.37 12.25
C SER A 75 2.48 3.90 12.14
N GLN A 76 1.18 3.59 12.12
CA GLN A 76 0.65 2.22 12.12
C GLN A 76 0.33 1.67 10.73
N MET A 77 0.43 2.48 9.67
CA MET A 77 0.17 2.04 8.29
C MET A 77 1.43 2.15 7.43
N VAL A 78 1.71 1.11 6.65
CA VAL A 78 2.75 1.11 5.62
C VAL A 78 2.19 0.48 4.34
N LEU A 79 2.32 1.18 3.21
CA LEU A 79 2.14 0.58 1.89
C LEU A 79 3.42 -0.16 1.51
N SER A 80 3.29 -1.41 1.10
CA SER A 80 4.39 -2.20 0.54
C SER A 80 3.97 -2.86 -0.76
N CYS A 81 4.91 -3.06 -1.68
CA CYS A 81 4.66 -3.84 -2.88
C CYS A 81 5.57 -5.06 -2.96
N LEU A 82 5.11 -6.11 -3.63
CA LEU A 82 5.92 -7.30 -3.90
C LEU A 82 7.04 -7.00 -4.90
N GLU A 83 6.79 -6.13 -5.87
CA GLU A 83 7.72 -5.77 -6.93
C GLU A 83 7.62 -4.28 -7.29
N PHE A 84 8.67 -3.75 -7.91
CA PHE A 84 8.76 -2.44 -8.60
C PHE A 84 8.64 -1.16 -7.76
N ILE A 85 7.86 -1.16 -6.69
CA ILE A 85 7.60 0.02 -5.84
C ILE A 85 8.03 -0.31 -4.41
N GLU A 86 8.97 0.46 -3.89
CA GLU A 86 9.44 0.33 -2.51
C GLU A 86 8.47 1.01 -1.51
N PRO A 87 8.45 0.58 -0.23
CA PRO A 87 9.29 -0.48 0.36
C PRO A 87 8.80 -1.90 0.04
N PHE A 88 9.73 -2.84 -0.03
CA PHE A 88 9.42 -4.27 -0.12
C PHE A 88 9.02 -4.87 1.24
N PRO A 89 8.35 -6.04 1.29
CA PRO A 89 7.71 -6.52 2.51
C PRO A 89 8.64 -6.65 3.73
N PRO A 90 9.89 -7.15 3.60
CA PRO A 90 10.81 -7.20 4.74
C PRO A 90 11.11 -5.82 5.34
N GLU A 91 11.27 -4.81 4.48
CA GLU A 91 11.54 -3.44 4.91
C GLU A 91 10.30 -2.79 5.51
N ALA A 92 9.12 -3.01 4.93
CA ALA A 92 7.86 -2.49 5.46
C ALA A 92 7.56 -3.01 6.88
N VAL A 93 7.79 -4.30 7.13
CA VAL A 93 7.67 -4.88 8.46
C VAL A 93 8.72 -4.30 9.41
N LYS A 94 9.97 -4.17 8.95
CA LYS A 94 11.03 -3.54 9.75
C LYS A 94 10.69 -2.09 10.13
N MET A 95 10.11 -1.32 9.22
CA MET A 95 9.68 0.05 9.51
C MET A 95 8.63 0.12 10.62
N LEU A 96 7.72 -0.86 10.71
CA LEU A 96 6.76 -0.95 11.81
C LEU A 96 7.45 -1.37 13.13
N ASP A 97 8.37 -2.33 13.06
CA ASP A 97 9.17 -2.76 14.22
C ASP A 97 10.02 -1.63 14.81
N ASP A 98 10.72 -0.87 13.94
CA ASP A 98 11.51 0.31 14.32
C ASP A 98 10.63 1.42 14.94
N ARG A 99 9.30 1.40 14.72
CA ARG A 99 8.30 2.30 15.35
C ARG A 99 7.71 1.73 16.65
N GLY A 100 8.20 0.59 17.13
CA GLY A 100 7.69 -0.11 18.32
C GLY A 100 6.37 -0.84 18.09
N ILE A 101 6.06 -1.20 16.84
CA ILE A 101 4.85 -1.94 16.47
C ILE A 101 5.25 -3.37 16.11
N HIS A 102 5.06 -4.29 17.06
CA HIS A 102 5.48 -5.69 16.92
C HIS A 102 4.34 -6.62 16.48
N ASN A 103 3.09 -6.17 16.59
CA ASN A 103 1.93 -6.89 16.09
C ASN A 103 1.57 -6.35 14.70
N VAL A 104 1.85 -7.12 13.65
CA VAL A 104 1.67 -6.66 12.25
C VAL A 104 0.62 -7.50 11.52
N VAL A 105 -0.34 -6.83 10.91
CA VAL A 105 -1.31 -7.41 9.98
C VAL A 105 -0.83 -7.16 8.55
N LEU A 106 -0.62 -8.23 7.79
CA LEU A 106 -0.40 -8.15 6.35
C LEU A 106 -1.76 -8.22 5.64
N ALA A 107 -2.14 -7.13 4.97
CA ALA A 107 -3.39 -7.02 4.24
C ALA A 107 -3.11 -7.10 2.73
N PRO A 108 -3.29 -8.27 2.08
CA PRO A 108 -3.05 -8.41 0.66
C PRO A 108 -4.09 -7.62 -0.15
N PHE A 109 -3.62 -6.66 -0.93
CA PHE A 109 -4.41 -5.91 -1.89
C PHE A 109 -4.27 -6.52 -3.29
N LEU A 110 -4.71 -7.78 -3.38
CA LEU A 110 -4.58 -8.62 -4.57
C LEU A 110 -5.97 -9.16 -4.93
N LEU A 111 -6.34 -9.09 -6.21
CA LEU A 111 -7.65 -9.58 -6.68
C LEU A 111 -7.74 -11.11 -6.78
N GLY A 112 -6.60 -11.80 -6.80
CA GLY A 112 -6.55 -13.25 -7.00
C GLY A 112 -5.51 -13.92 -6.12
N ASN A 113 -5.76 -15.19 -5.81
CA ASN A 113 -4.88 -16.06 -5.02
C ASN A 113 -3.86 -16.78 -5.91
N GLY A 114 -3.14 -16.01 -6.74
CA GLY A 114 -2.04 -16.54 -7.55
C GLY A 114 -0.75 -16.71 -6.75
N LYS A 115 0.37 -17.01 -7.42
CA LYS A 115 1.70 -17.20 -6.80
C LYS A 115 2.16 -16.04 -5.91
N HIS A 116 1.63 -14.85 -6.13
CA HIS A 116 1.90 -13.67 -5.29
C HIS A 116 1.27 -13.75 -3.89
N ALA A 117 0.25 -14.60 -3.68
CA ALA A 117 -0.47 -14.75 -2.43
C ALA A 117 -0.21 -16.12 -1.75
N THR A 118 0.33 -17.10 -2.47
CA THR A 118 0.50 -18.48 -2.01
C THR A 118 1.90 -19.01 -2.26
N LEU A 119 2.44 -19.81 -1.33
CA LEU A 119 3.57 -20.70 -1.63
C LEU A 119 3.07 -21.82 -2.55
N GLU A 120 3.85 -22.16 -3.59
CA GLU A 120 3.61 -23.37 -4.41
C GLU A 120 3.91 -24.64 -3.63
#